data_AF-A0A6C0JTZ8-F1
#
_entry.id   AF-A0A6C0JTZ8-F1
#
_cell.length_a   1.000
_cell.length_b   1.000
_cell.length_c   1.000
_cell.angle_alpha   90.00
_cell.angle_beta   90.00
_cell.angle_gamma   90.00
#
_symmetry.space_group_name_H-M   'P 1'
#
loop_
_entity.id
_entity.type
_entity.pdbx_description
1 polymer ?
#
loop_
_entity_poly.entity_id
_entity_poly.type
_entity_poly.pdbx_seq_one_letter_code
_entity_poly.pdbx_strand_id
1 'polypeptide(L)'
;MRWEFVALMSACVIGIFNTMMEGNGKVFKTDYLAKLTHIMMILVISGILALFVLVYLYHAKRTSVNKAVSFLTNETWRIVLPGAFIPLYLFLNIKALSEGGGIAMAILNLNIFIPLIAGHFLYNDKIDTTLIATLILILFLTGFASYHNYQLNN
;
A
#
# COMPACT_ATOMS: atom_id res chain seq x y z
N MET A 1 3.51 -22.07 2.44
CA MET A 1 3.02 -21.47 1.17
C MET A 1 4.17 -20.67 0.58
N ARG A 2 4.39 -20.74 -0.74
CA ARG A 2 5.41 -19.94 -1.42
C ARG A 2 5.07 -18.45 -1.25
N TRP A 3 6.01 -17.64 -0.78
CA TRP A 3 5.77 -16.23 -0.45
C TRP A 3 5.41 -15.42 -1.70
N GLU A 4 5.88 -15.87 -2.87
CA GLU A 4 5.59 -15.31 -4.18
C GLU A 4 4.09 -15.37 -4.49
N PHE A 5 3.42 -16.48 -4.14
CA PHE A 5 1.98 -16.61 -4.32
C PHE A 5 1.20 -15.66 -3.42
N VAL A 6 1.65 -15.49 -2.17
CA VAL A 6 1.05 -14.53 -1.24
C VAL A 6 1.22 -13.09 -1.75
N ALA A 7 2.39 -12.76 -2.31
CA ALA A 7 2.65 -11.46 -2.92
C ALA A 7 1.74 -11.20 -4.13
N LEU A 8 1.55 -12.20 -5.00
CA LEU A 8 0.62 -12.10 -6.14
C LEU A 8 -0.83 -11.89 -5.68
N MET A 9 -1.29 -12.67 -4.70
CA MET A 9 -2.64 -12.50 -4.14
C MET A 9 -2.81 -11.13 -3.48
N SER A 10 -1.79 -10.63 -2.80
CA SER A 10 -1.78 -9.28 -2.22
C SER A 10 -1.93 -8.20 -3.30
N ALA A 11 -1.20 -8.33 -4.41
CA ALA A 11 -1.33 -7.41 -5.55
C ALA A 11 -2.76 -7.41 -6.13
N CYS A 12 -3.40 -8.57 -6.25
CA CYS A 12 -4.79 -8.66 -6.69
C CYS A 12 -5.76 -7.98 -5.72
N VAL A 13 -5.62 -8.22 -4.40
CA VAL A 13 -6.48 -7.60 -3.37
C VAL A 13 -6.32 -6.08 -3.38
N ILE A 14 -5.08 -5.59 -3.49
CA ILE A 14 -4.79 -4.15 -3.61
C ILE A 14 -5.42 -3.59 -4.89
N GLY A 15 -5.36 -4.29 -6.02
CA GLY A 15 -6.01 -3.87 -7.26
C GLY A 15 -7.54 -3.71 -7.14
N ILE A 16 -8.21 -4.65 -6.47
CA ILE A 16 -9.66 -4.56 -6.18
C ILE A 16 -9.96 -3.38 -5.28
N PHE A 17 -9.21 -3.24 -4.17
CA PHE A 17 -9.34 -2.12 -3.24
C PHE A 17 -9.22 -0.78 -3.99
N ASN A 18 -8.16 -0.63 -4.78
CA ASN A 18 -7.89 0.58 -5.55
C ASN A 18 -9.01 0.92 -6.55
N THR A 19 -9.60 -0.08 -7.20
CA THR A 19 -10.74 0.12 -8.11
C THR A 19 -11.97 0.65 -7.36
N MET A 20 -12.24 0.12 -6.16
CA MET A 20 -13.31 0.62 -5.29
C MET A 20 -13.04 2.06 -4.83
N MET A 21 -11.79 2.37 -4.49
CA MET A 21 -11.37 3.72 -4.10
C MET A 21 -11.49 4.72 -5.24
N GLU A 22 -11.18 4.34 -6.48
CA GLU A 22 -11.39 5.18 -7.66
C GLU A 22 -12.87 5.52 -7.86
N GLY A 23 -13.74 4.50 -7.78
CA GLY A 23 -15.19 4.69 -7.88
C GLY A 23 -15.72 5.67 -6.84
N ASN A 24 -15.32 5.50 -5.58
CA ASN A 24 -15.71 6.41 -4.48
C ASN A 24 -15.12 7.81 -4.65
N GLY A 25 -13.87 7.92 -5.12
CA GLY A 25 -13.21 9.20 -5.39
C GLY A 25 -13.97 10.05 -6.43
N LYS A 26 -14.57 9.41 -7.44
CA LYS A 26 -15.43 10.07 -8.44
C LYS A 26 -16.76 10.56 -7.86
N VAL A 27 -17.33 9.85 -6.88
CA VAL A 27 -18.58 10.24 -6.20
C VAL A 27 -18.37 11.51 -5.36
N PHE A 28 -17.28 11.57 -4.60
CA PHE A 28 -16.99 12.71 -3.71
C PHE A 28 -16.43 13.95 -4.42
N LYS A 29 -16.19 13.89 -5.74
CA LYS A 29 -15.67 14.98 -6.59
C LYS A 29 -14.55 15.80 -5.92
N THR A 30 -14.79 17.07 -5.62
CA THR A 30 -13.82 18.02 -5.06
C THR A 30 -13.95 18.20 -3.55
N ASP A 31 -14.91 17.52 -2.89
CA ASP A 31 -15.11 17.64 -1.45
C ASP A 31 -14.00 16.92 -0.69
N TYR A 32 -13.04 17.72 -0.22
CA TYR A 32 -11.89 17.26 0.55
C TYR A 32 -12.31 16.59 1.87
N LEU A 33 -13.28 17.18 2.58
CA LEU A 33 -13.70 16.68 3.89
C LEU A 33 -14.40 15.33 3.73
N ALA A 34 -15.25 15.18 2.72
CA ALA A 34 -15.90 13.90 2.43
C ALA A 34 -14.89 12.78 2.13
N LYS A 35 -13.85 13.06 1.32
CA LYS A 35 -12.78 12.10 1.03
C LYS A 35 -12.00 11.71 2.29
N LEU A 36 -11.66 12.68 3.13
CA LEU A 36 -10.94 12.44 4.38
C LEU A 36 -11.79 11.59 5.35
N THR A 37 -13.05 11.95 5.54
CA THR A 37 -13.99 11.18 6.39
C THR A 37 -14.15 9.75 5.88
N HIS A 38 -14.25 9.55 4.57
CA HIS A 38 -14.32 8.22 3.97
C HIS A 38 -13.08 7.36 4.28
N ILE A 39 -11.86 7.91 4.16
CA ILE A 39 -10.62 7.21 4.53
C ILE A 39 -10.63 6.83 6.01
N MET A 40 -11.01 7.78 6.88
CA MET A 40 -11.03 7.53 8.32
C MET A 40 -12.03 6.41 8.66
N MET A 41 -13.19 6.36 8.01
CA MET A 41 -14.14 5.25 8.19
C MET A 41 -13.55 3.90 7.76
N ILE A 42 -12.86 3.84 6.61
CA ILE A 42 -12.17 2.62 6.17
C ILE A 42 -11.13 2.18 7.20
N LEU A 43 -10.34 3.11 7.74
CA LEU A 43 -9.32 2.82 8.74
C LEU A 43 -9.92 2.30 10.05
N VAL A 44 -11.01 2.91 10.52
CA VAL A 44 -11.72 2.46 11.72
C VAL A 44 -12.25 1.03 11.53
N ILE A 45 -12.92 0.74 10.42
CA ILE A 45 -13.44 -0.61 10.12
C ILE A 45 -12.28 -1.61 10.02
N SER A 46 -11.19 -1.24 9.34
CA SER A 46 -10.00 -2.08 9.21
C SER A 46 -9.34 -2.34 10.55
N GLY A 47 -9.29 -1.35 11.44
CA GLY A 47 -8.77 -1.47 12.80
C GLY A 47 -9.60 -2.43 13.67
N ILE A 48 -10.94 -2.37 13.56
CA ILE A 48 -11.84 -3.31 14.24
C ILE A 48 -11.60 -4.74 13.75
N LEU A 49 -11.49 -4.94 12.43
CA LEU A 49 -11.17 -6.26 11.86
C LEU A 49 -9.79 -6.76 12.32
N ALA A 50 -8.78 -5.90 12.33
CA ALA A 50 -7.45 -6.24 12.82
C ALA A 50 -7.46 -6.64 14.30
N LEU A 51 -8.28 -6.00 15.13
CA LEU A 51 -8.47 -6.38 16.53
C LEU A 51 -9.05 -7.79 16.65
N PHE A 52 -10.08 -8.14 15.87
CA PHE A 52 -10.62 -9.50 15.89
C PHE A 52 -9.60 -10.55 15.45
N VAL A 53 -8.78 -10.24 14.44
CA VAL A 53 -7.67 -11.12 14.01
C VAL A 53 -6.63 -11.28 15.13
N LEU A 54 -6.27 -10.20 15.83
CA LEU A 54 -5.33 -10.25 16.96
C LEU A 54 -5.88 -11.10 18.11
N VAL A 55 -7.15 -10.94 18.47
CA VAL A 55 -7.80 -11.76 19.51
C VAL A 55 -7.80 -13.23 19.11
N TYR A 56 -8.18 -13.53 17.87
CA TYR A 56 -8.13 -14.89 17.34
C TYR A 56 -6.71 -15.48 17.40
N LEU A 57 -5.70 -14.73 16.96
CA LEU A 57 -4.30 -15.17 16.98
C LEU A 57 -3.77 -15.36 18.41
N TYR A 58 -4.19 -14.51 19.35
CA TYR A 58 -3.83 -14.66 20.77
C TYR A 58 -4.34 -15.98 21.33
N HIS A 59 -5.55 -16.39 20.97
CA HIS A 59 -6.13 -17.66 21.39
C HIS A 59 -5.53 -18.87 20.63
N ALA A 60 -5.34 -18.77 19.31
CA ALA A 60 -4.87 -19.88 18.48
C ALA A 60 -3.35 -20.13 18.58
N LYS A 61 -2.55 -19.07 18.79
CA LYS A 61 -1.07 -19.10 18.71
C LYS A 61 -0.42 -18.21 19.78
N ARG A 62 -0.87 -18.35 21.03
CA ARG A 62 -0.45 -17.53 22.19
C ARG A 62 1.07 -17.33 22.34
N THR A 63 1.86 -18.39 22.16
CA THR A 63 3.33 -18.33 22.30
C THR A 63 3.98 -17.41 21.28
N SER A 64 3.55 -17.48 20.01
CA SER A 64 4.05 -16.62 18.94
C SER A 64 3.65 -15.15 19.16
N VAL A 65 2.42 -14.91 19.61
CA VAL A 65 1.92 -13.56 19.89
C VAL A 65 2.69 -12.93 21.07
N ASN A 66 2.88 -13.67 22.16
CA ASN A 66 3.67 -13.17 23.30
C ASN A 66 5.12 -12.87 22.92
N LYS A 67 5.72 -13.68 22.04
CA LYS A 67 7.06 -13.39 21.50
C LYS A 67 7.08 -12.08 20.73
N ALA A 68 6.09 -11.85 19.85
CA ALA A 68 5.97 -10.59 19.13
C ALA A 68 5.80 -9.40 20.11
N VAL A 69 4.88 -9.49 21.07
CA VAL A 69 4.64 -8.42 22.06
C VAL A 69 5.91 -8.08 22.84
N SER A 70 6.68 -9.08 23.27
CA SER A 70 7.92 -8.86 24.02
C SER A 70 9.00 -8.12 23.24
N PHE A 71 9.01 -8.26 21.91
CA PHE A 71 9.90 -7.49 21.03
C PHE A 71 9.42 -6.04 20.89
N LEU A 72 8.11 -5.84 20.87
CA LEU A 72 7.48 -4.55 20.60
C LEU A 72 7.48 -3.59 21.79
N THR A 73 7.61 -4.09 23.01
CA THR A 73 7.72 -3.26 24.22
C THR A 73 8.98 -2.40 24.25
N ASN A 74 10.06 -2.83 23.60
CA ASN A 74 11.32 -2.07 23.54
C ASN A 74 11.47 -1.22 22.26
N GLU A 75 10.72 -1.55 21.20
CA GLU A 75 10.84 -0.90 19.88
C GLU A 75 9.49 -0.42 19.36
N THR A 76 8.67 0.19 20.23
CA THR A 76 7.28 0.60 19.92
C THR A 76 7.20 1.53 18.70
N TRP A 77 8.23 2.35 18.45
CA TRP A 77 8.32 3.21 17.27
C TRP A 77 8.23 2.44 15.95
N ARG A 78 8.67 1.17 15.90
CA ARG A 78 8.59 0.32 14.71
C ARG A 78 7.16 -0.07 14.32
N ILE A 79 6.19 0.09 15.23
CA ILE A 79 4.77 -0.04 14.91
C ILE A 79 4.15 1.33 14.68
N VAL A 80 4.45 2.28 15.57
CA VAL A 80 3.81 3.60 15.57
C VAL A 80 4.11 4.36 14.28
N LEU A 81 5.36 4.33 13.79
CA LEU A 81 5.72 5.04 12.57
C LEU A 81 5.00 4.47 11.33
N PRO A 82 5.07 3.16 11.02
CA PRO A 82 4.27 2.61 9.92
C PRO A 82 2.77 2.85 10.08
N GLY A 83 2.24 2.70 11.30
CA GLY A 83 0.83 2.96 11.60
C GLY A 83 0.40 4.40 11.31
N ALA A 84 1.25 5.38 11.61
CA ALA A 84 1.01 6.79 11.35
C ALA A 84 1.11 7.16 9.86
N PHE A 85 1.91 6.45 9.07
CA PHE A 85 2.03 6.68 7.63
C PHE A 85 0.88 6.10 6.81
N ILE A 86 0.17 5.09 7.30
CA ILE A 86 -0.95 4.46 6.59
C ILE A 86 -2.06 5.47 6.22
N PRO A 87 -2.57 6.32 7.15
CA PRO A 87 -3.57 7.33 6.81
C PRO A 87 -3.09 8.30 5.72
N LEU A 88 -1.83 8.76 5.82
CA LEU A 88 -1.24 9.67 4.84
C LEU A 88 -1.12 9.01 3.46
N TYR A 89 -0.66 7.75 3.42
CA TYR A 89 -0.57 6.96 2.20
C TYR A 89 -1.94 6.78 1.53
N LEU A 90 -2.97 6.39 2.28
CA LEU A 90 -4.32 6.23 1.74
C LEU A 90 -4.88 7.57 1.24
N PHE A 91 -4.64 8.66 1.96
CA PHE A 91 -5.06 10.00 1.55
C PHE A 91 -4.44 10.41 0.21
N LEU A 92 -3.12 10.28 0.08
CA LEU A 92 -2.41 10.60 -1.16
C LEU A 92 -2.89 9.73 -2.33
N ASN A 93 -3.15 8.44 -2.08
CA ASN A 93 -3.66 7.52 -3.09
C ASN A 93 -5.06 7.90 -3.58
N ILE A 94 -6.00 8.21 -2.69
CA ILE A 94 -7.35 8.65 -3.12
C ILE A 94 -7.25 9.94 -3.92
N LYS A 95 -6.43 10.89 -3.47
CA LYS A 95 -6.29 12.16 -4.19
C LYS A 95 -5.80 11.91 -5.61
N ALA A 96 -4.70 11.15 -5.73
CA ALA A 96 -4.12 10.79 -7.02
C ALA A 96 -5.11 10.00 -7.90
N LEU A 97 -5.87 9.05 -7.33
CA LEU A 97 -6.93 8.30 -8.03
C LEU A 97 -8.07 9.20 -8.53
N SER A 98 -8.50 10.15 -7.71
CA SER A 98 -9.63 11.01 -8.06
C SER A 98 -9.28 12.01 -9.16
N GLU A 99 -8.00 12.32 -9.35
CA GLU A 99 -7.50 13.27 -10.35
C GLU A 99 -6.94 12.57 -11.59
N GLY A 100 -6.21 11.46 -11.43
CA GLY A 100 -5.51 10.76 -12.52
C GLY A 100 -6.04 9.35 -12.85
N GLY A 101 -7.10 8.88 -12.18
CA GLY A 101 -7.73 7.59 -12.43
C GLY A 101 -6.76 6.40 -12.32
N GLY A 102 -7.01 5.34 -13.10
CA GLY A 102 -6.18 4.13 -13.10
C GLY A 102 -4.70 4.34 -13.43
N ILE A 103 -4.34 5.46 -14.07
CA ILE A 103 -2.94 5.78 -14.41
C ILE A 103 -2.15 6.32 -13.23
N ALA A 104 -2.81 7.10 -12.37
CA ALA A 104 -2.22 7.46 -11.10
C ALA A 104 -1.80 6.21 -10.32
N MET A 105 -2.51 5.08 -10.45
CA MET A 105 -2.13 3.82 -9.81
C MET A 105 -0.89 3.19 -10.41
N ALA A 106 -0.72 3.28 -11.72
CA ALA A 106 0.48 2.77 -12.35
C ALA A 106 1.72 3.54 -11.85
N ILE A 107 1.61 4.87 -11.66
CA ILE A 107 2.65 5.70 -11.06
C ILE A 107 2.86 5.38 -9.58
N LEU A 108 1.78 5.22 -8.80
CA LEU A 108 1.87 4.90 -7.37
C LEU A 108 2.53 3.54 -7.11
N ASN A 109 2.34 2.56 -8.00
CA ASN A 109 2.99 1.25 -7.92
C ASN A 109 4.51 1.29 -8.17
N LEU A 110 5.05 2.42 -8.65
CA LEU A 110 6.50 2.64 -8.69
C LEU A 110 7.10 2.81 -7.28
N ASN A 111 6.28 2.89 -6.24
CA ASN A 111 6.75 2.85 -4.86
C ASN A 111 7.58 1.59 -4.55
N ILE A 112 7.52 0.52 -5.36
CA ILE A 112 8.35 -0.68 -5.26
C ILE A 112 9.86 -0.41 -5.29
N PHE A 113 10.31 0.68 -5.91
CA PHE A 113 11.72 1.07 -5.91
C PHE A 113 12.22 1.41 -4.50
N ILE A 114 11.38 2.04 -3.68
CA ILE A 114 11.76 2.49 -2.33
C ILE A 114 12.14 1.30 -1.42
N PRO A 115 11.30 0.26 -1.22
CA PRO A 115 11.65 -0.87 -0.38
C PRO A 115 12.79 -1.72 -0.96
N LEU A 116 12.97 -1.77 -2.29
CA LEU A 116 14.13 -2.46 -2.88
C LEU A 116 15.44 -1.75 -2.54
N ILE A 117 15.51 -0.43 -2.78
CA ILE A 117 16.68 0.37 -2.46
C ILE A 117 16.94 0.35 -0.94
N ALA A 118 15.89 0.57 -0.14
CA ALA A 118 15.99 0.53 1.32
C ALA A 118 16.43 -0.85 1.83
N GLY A 119 15.93 -1.94 1.24
CA GLY A 119 16.31 -3.30 1.61
C GLY A 119 17.79 -3.58 1.35
N HIS A 120 18.31 -3.11 0.23
CA HIS A 120 19.74 -3.20 -0.06
C HIS A 120 20.60 -2.47 0.96
N PHE A 121 20.27 -1.21 1.27
CA PHE A 121 21.09 -0.38 2.16
C PHE A 121 20.91 -0.69 3.65
N LEU A 122 19.70 -1.04 4.08
CA LEU A 122 19.37 -1.24 5.50
C LEU A 122 19.50 -2.71 5.94
N TYR A 123 19.24 -3.65 5.04
CA TYR A 123 19.19 -5.09 5.36
C TYR A 123 20.21 -5.92 4.60
N ASN A 124 21.04 -5.30 3.75
CA ASN A 124 22.03 -5.97 2.89
C ASN A 124 21.39 -7.01 1.96
N ASP A 125 20.16 -6.75 1.52
CA ASP A 125 19.50 -7.60 0.53
C ASP A 125 20.28 -7.59 -0.79
N LYS A 126 20.50 -8.77 -1.36
CA LYS A 126 21.12 -8.92 -2.68
C LYS A 126 20.06 -8.67 -3.75
N ILE A 127 20.30 -7.68 -4.59
CA ILE A 127 19.42 -7.36 -5.71
C ILE A 127 20.01 -7.93 -7.00
N ASP A 128 19.21 -8.72 -7.70
CA ASP A 128 19.52 -9.19 -9.06
C ASP A 128 19.48 -8.02 -10.04
N THR A 129 20.53 -7.86 -10.85
CA THR A 129 20.60 -6.82 -11.88
C THR A 129 19.50 -6.96 -12.93
N THR A 130 19.01 -8.17 -13.18
CA THR A 130 17.86 -8.46 -14.04
C THR A 130 16.58 -7.83 -13.49
N LEU A 131 16.39 -7.85 -12.17
CA LEU A 131 15.24 -7.22 -11.52
C LEU A 131 15.29 -5.70 -11.69
N ILE A 132 16.48 -5.09 -11.51
CA ILE A 132 16.68 -3.65 -11.70
C ILE A 132 16.36 -3.25 -13.14
N ALA A 133 16.90 -3.98 -14.12
CA ALA A 133 16.63 -3.72 -15.54
C ALA A 133 15.13 -3.82 -15.88
N THR A 134 14.46 -4.83 -15.33
CA THR A 134 13.01 -5.03 -15.51
C THR A 134 12.20 -3.87 -14.91
N LEU A 135 12.58 -3.41 -13.73
CA LEU A 135 11.89 -2.30 -13.07
C LEU A 135 12.08 -0.98 -13.81
N ILE A 136 13.29 -0.71 -14.32
CA ILE A 136 13.54 0.47 -15.17
C ILE A 136 12.65 0.42 -16.41
N LEU A 137 12.53 -0.74 -17.07
CA LEU A 137 11.63 -0.90 -18.21
C LEU A 137 10.17 -0.63 -17.82
N ILE A 138 9.70 -1.18 -16.69
CA ILE A 138 8.35 -0.93 -16.17
C ILE A 138 8.12 0.57 -15.93
N LEU A 139 9.09 1.27 -15.34
CA LEU A 139 9.03 2.71 -15.11
C LEU A 139 8.84 3.49 -16.42
N PHE A 140 9.65 3.20 -17.44
CA PHE A 140 9.55 3.85 -18.74
C PHE A 140 8.22 3.57 -19.43
N LEU A 141 7.80 2.30 -19.49
CA LEU A 141 6.53 1.91 -20.12
C LEU A 141 5.33 2.55 -19.41
N THR A 142 5.34 2.55 -18.08
CA THR A 142 4.29 3.15 -17.27
C THR A 142 4.25 4.67 -17.45
N GLY A 143 5.40 5.34 -17.42
CA GLY A 143 5.50 6.77 -17.65
C GLY A 143 5.02 7.18 -19.04
N PHE A 144 5.42 6.43 -20.08
CA PHE A 144 4.98 6.65 -21.45
C PHE A 144 3.46 6.48 -21.61
N ALA A 145 2.90 5.39 -21.07
CA ALA A 145 1.46 5.14 -21.08
C ALA A 145 0.69 6.24 -20.33
N SER A 146 1.23 6.69 -19.20
CA SER A 146 0.65 7.76 -18.39
C SER A 146 0.59 9.09 -19.16
N TYR A 147 1.70 9.45 -19.82
CA TYR A 147 1.77 10.66 -20.64
C TYR A 147 0.77 10.64 -21.80
N HIS A 148 0.71 9.52 -22.54
CA HIS A 148 -0.19 9.43 -23.68
C HIS A 148 -1.66 9.53 -23.26
N ASN A 149 -2.03 8.94 -22.13
CA ASN A 149 -3.40 9.02 -21.66
C ASN A 149 -3.76 10.39 -21.04
N TYR A 150 -2.79 11.08 -20.44
CA TYR A 150 -2.97 12.48 -20.07
C TYR A 150 -3.35 13.35 -21.29
N GLN A 151 -2.72 13.11 -22.45
CA GLN A 151 -3.07 13.79 -23.71
C GLN A 151 -4.42 13.36 -24.32
N LEU A 152 -4.94 12.18 -23.97
CA LEU A 152 -6.24 11.73 -24.45
C LEU A 152 -7.41 12.33 -23.66
N ASN A 153 -7.17 12.66 -22.39
CA ASN A 153 -8.21 13.12 -21.47
C ASN A 153 -8.19 14.64 -21.20
N ASN A 154 -7.22 15.37 -21.75
CA ASN A 154 -7.12 16.84 -21.72
C ASN A 154 -6.79 17.39 -23.11
#